data_AF-A0A1B6YKY4-F1
#
_entry.id   AF-A0A1B6YKY4-F1
#
_cell.length_a   1.000
_cell.length_b   1.000
_cell.length_c   1.000
_cell.angle_alpha   90.00
_cell.angle_beta   90.00
_cell.angle_gamma   90.00
#
_symmetry.space_group_name_H-M   'P 1'
#
loop_
_entity.id
_entity.type
_entity.pdbx_description
1 polymer ?
#
loop_
_entity_poly.entity_id
_entity_poly.type
_entity_poly.pdbx_seq_one_letter_code
_entity_poly.pdbx_strand_id
1 'polypeptide(L)' 'MAGKYGPSRGELKLRLAVSLFGLALMVFALLTRGFGGIAMIEVVLIAGTFFGGSAVWSARALMRKDD' A
#
# COMPACT_ATOMS: atom_id res chain seq x y z
N MET A 1 3.98 9.50 -26.80
CA MET A 1 4.75 8.23 -26.90
C MET A 1 4.81 7.58 -25.52
N ALA A 2 3.79 6.81 -25.14
CA ALA A 2 3.75 6.10 -23.84
C ALA A 2 4.56 4.79 -23.98
N GLY A 3 5.58 4.64 -23.15
CA GLY A 3 6.59 3.59 -23.27
C GLY A 3 6.02 2.17 -23.22
N LYS A 4 6.60 1.30 -24.05
CA LYS A 4 6.36 -0.15 -24.23
C LYS A 4 6.59 -1.00 -22.95
N TYR A 5 6.80 -0.37 -21.79
CA TYR A 5 7.13 -0.97 -20.49
C TYR A 5 6.28 -0.40 -19.33
N GLY A 6 5.03 -0.02 -19.60
CA GLY A 6 4.10 0.33 -18.53
C GLY A 6 3.75 -0.92 -17.69
N PRO A 7 3.64 -0.81 -16.36
CA PRO A 7 3.33 -1.96 -15.50
C PRO A 7 2.05 -2.66 -15.97
N SER A 8 2.13 -3.99 -16.04
CA SER A 8 1.00 -4.83 -16.43
C SER A 8 -0.16 -4.66 -15.44
N ARG A 9 -1.40 -4.78 -15.91
CA ARG A 9 -2.60 -4.75 -15.05
C ARG A 9 -2.48 -5.77 -13.90
N GLY A 10 -1.84 -6.92 -14.15
CA GLY A 10 -1.59 -7.95 -13.13
C GLY A 10 -0.61 -7.52 -12.05
N GLU A 11 0.52 -6.91 -12.43
CA GLU A 11 1.53 -6.41 -11.49
C GLU A 11 0.99 -5.26 -10.62
N LEU A 12 0.17 -4.39 -11.21
CA LEU A 12 -0.45 -3.29 -10.49
C LEU A 12 -1.47 -3.78 -9.45
N LYS A 13 -2.27 -4.79 -9.83
CA LYS A 13 -3.22 -5.46 -8.91
C LYS A 13 -2.50 -6.24 -7.81
N LEU A 14 -1.40 -6.94 -8.14
CA LEU A 14 -0.56 -7.62 -7.16
C LEU A 14 0.02 -6.62 -6.16
N ARG A 15 0.59 -5.51 -6.66
CA ARG A 15 1.14 -4.44 -5.81
C ARG A 15 0.07 -3.83 -4.91
N LEU A 16 -1.13 -3.62 -5.43
CA LEU A 16 -2.28 -3.15 -4.65
C LEU A 16 -2.69 -4.16 -3.58
N ALA A 17 -2.80 -5.45 -3.93
CA ALA A 17 -3.17 -6.53 -3.02
C ALA A 17 -2.14 -6.70 -1.89
N VAL A 18 -0.85 -6.71 -2.21
CA VAL A 18 0.24 -6.79 -1.22
C VAL A 18 0.23 -5.56 -0.30
N SER A 19 0.00 -4.37 -0.86
CA SER A 19 -0.07 -3.15 -0.06
C SER A 19 -1.27 -3.15 0.89
N LEU A 20 -2.44 -3.57 0.42
CA LEU A 20 -3.64 -3.75 1.26
C LEU A 20 -3.43 -4.81 2.34
N PHE A 21 -2.81 -5.94 1.99
CA PHE A 21 -2.51 -7.01 2.93
C PHE A 21 -1.55 -6.54 4.03
N GLY A 22 -0.47 -5.82 3.66
CA GLY A 22 0.44 -5.22 4.62
C GLY A 22 -0.24 -4.20 5.53
N LEU A 23 -1.13 -3.36 4.98
CA LEU A 23 -1.91 -2.41 5.77
C LEU A 23 -2.87 -3.11 6.74
N ALA A 24 -3.52 -4.19 6.30
CA ALA A 24 -4.43 -4.99 7.12
C ALA A 24 -3.69 -5.66 8.28
N LEU A 25 -2.52 -6.25 8.01
CA LEU A 25 -1.67 -6.81 9.05
C LEU A 25 -1.17 -5.76 10.04
N MET A 26 -0.83 -4.55 9.56
CA MET A 26 -0.46 -3.44 10.44
C MET A 26 -1.62 -3.06 11.37
N VAL A 27 -2.83 -2.86 10.82
CA VAL A 27 -4.02 -2.56 11.64
C VAL A 27 -4.29 -3.68 12.65
N PHE A 28 -4.21 -4.95 12.22
CA PHE A 28 -4.37 -6.09 13.11
C PHE A 28 -3.33 -6.11 14.24
N ALA A 29 -2.06 -5.82 13.93
CA ALA A 29 -1.01 -5.72 14.93
C ALA A 29 -1.27 -4.58 15.94
N LEU A 30 -1.82 -3.45 15.49
CA LEU A 30 -2.20 -2.33 16.37
C LEU A 30 -3.37 -2.69 17.30
N LEU A 31 -4.37 -3.40 16.79
CA LEU A 31 -5.52 -3.84 17.58
C LEU A 31 -5.15 -4.91 18.63
N THR A 32 -4.20 -5.79 18.30
CA THR A 32 -3.81 -6.91 19.19
C THR A 32 -2.72 -6.53 20.19
N ARG A 33 -1.76 -5.69 19.81
CA ARG A 33 -0.61 -5.33 20.65
C ARG A 33 -0.77 -3.97 21.35
N GLY A 34 -1.69 -3.12 20.88
CA GLY A 34 -1.87 -1.76 21.36
C GLY A 34 -0.75 -0.81 20.93
N PHE A 35 -1.00 0.50 21.05
CA PHE A 35 0.01 1.54 20.83
C PHE A 35 0.87 1.71 22.09
N GLY A 36 2.09 1.15 22.07
CA GLY A 36 3.06 1.30 23.15
C GLY A 36 4.37 1.92 22.66
N GLY A 37 4.62 3.18 23.00
CA GLY A 37 5.90 3.86 22.78
C GLY A 37 6.09 4.53 21.41
N ILE A 38 7.07 5.43 21.34
CA ILE A 38 7.41 6.23 20.15
C ILE A 38 7.76 5.34 18.96
N ALA A 39 8.44 4.21 19.20
CA ALA A 39 8.82 3.26 18.16
C ALA A 39 7.60 2.73 17.37
N MET A 40 6.46 2.47 18.03
CA MET A 40 5.25 2.03 17.34
C MET A 40 4.67 3.13 16.44
N ILE A 41 4.77 4.39 16.86
CA ILE A 41 4.32 5.52 16.04
C ILE A 41 5.15 5.62 14.77
N GLU A 42 6.48 5.53 14.88
CA GLU A 42 7.37 5.55 13.72
C GLU A 42 7.09 4.40 12.75
N VAL A 43 6.90 3.18 13.29
CA VAL A 43 6.57 2.01 12.47
C VAL A 43 5.25 2.20 11.73
N VAL A 44 4.20 2.68 12.42
CA VAL A 44 2.90 2.93 11.78
C VAL A 44 2.98 4.05 10.76
N LEU A 45 3.76 5.09 11.04
CA LEU A 45 3.88 6.25 10.17
C LEU A 45 4.65 5.87 8.89
N ILE A 46 5.76 5.14 9.01
CA ILE A 46 6.54 4.66 7.86
C ILE A 46 5.77 3.58 7.09
N ALA A 47 5.24 2.56 7.78
CA ALA A 47 4.50 1.49 7.12
C ALA A 47 3.20 2.01 6.49
N GLY A 48 2.46 2.87 7.20
CA GLY A 48 1.24 3.50 6.71
C GLY A 48 1.50 4.38 5.50
N THR A 49 2.55 5.20 5.50
CA THR A 49 2.91 6.01 4.32
C THR A 49 3.43 5.16 3.16
N PHE A 50 4.23 4.12 3.43
CA PHE A 50 4.78 3.25 2.39
C PHE A 50 3.70 2.37 1.74
N PHE A 51 2.96 1.60 2.53
CA PHE A 51 1.89 0.72 2.04
C PHE A 51 0.67 1.52 1.60
N GLY A 52 0.27 2.55 2.36
CA GLY A 52 -0.84 3.42 1.98
C GLY A 52 -0.55 4.22 0.71
N GLY A 53 0.63 4.83 0.61
CA GLY A 53 1.06 5.55 -0.59
C GLY A 53 1.17 4.63 -1.81
N SER A 54 1.71 3.42 -1.62
CA SER A 54 1.78 2.41 -2.69
C SER A 54 0.39 1.91 -3.12
N ALA A 55 -0.54 1.74 -2.19
CA ALA A 55 -1.91 1.35 -2.48
C ALA A 55 -2.65 2.45 -3.25
N VAL A 56 -2.58 3.71 -2.79
CA VAL A 56 -3.21 4.85 -3.46
C VAL A 56 -2.65 5.04 -4.87
N TRP A 57 -1.34 4.94 -5.05
CA TRP A 57 -0.73 5.09 -6.38
C TRP A 57 -1.14 3.93 -7.31
N SER A 58 -1.16 2.69 -6.80
CA SER A 58 -1.61 1.54 -7.59
C SER A 58 -3.09 1.65 -7.95
N ALA A 59 -3.96 2.06 -7.02
CA ALA A 59 -5.38 2.28 -7.27
C ALA A 59 -5.61 3.39 -8.30
N ARG A 60 -4.93 4.53 -8.16
CA ARG A 60 -5.03 5.66 -9.10
C ARG A 60 -4.52 5.31 -10.49
N ALA A 61 -3.45 4.51 -10.58
CA ALA A 61 -2.91 4.04 -11.85
C ALA A 61 -3.77 2.95 -12.50
N LEU A 62 -4.57 2.21 -11.71
CA LEU A 62 -5.57 1.28 -12.24
C LEU A 62 -6.77 2.06 -12.81
N MET A 63 -7.31 3.01 -12.04
CA MET A 63 -8.43 3.86 -12.46
C MET A 63 -8.12 4.67 -13.73
N ARG A 64 -6.92 5.26 -13.84
CA ARG A 64 -6.49 6.01 -15.03
C ARG A 64 -6.28 5.16 -16.30
N LYS A 65 -6.27 3.84 -16.19
CA LYS A 65 -6.06 2.88 -17.29
C LYS A 65 -7.35 2.17 -17.71
N ASP A 66 -8.44 2.38 -16.97
CA ASP A 66 -9.78 1.88 -17.28
C ASP A 66 -10.65 2.93 -17.98
N ASP A 67 -10.14 4.17 -18.16
CA ASP A 67 -10.61 5.17 -19.14
C ASP A 67 -9.74 5.13 -20.41
#